data_AF-A0AAD8XX05-F1
#
_entry.id   AF-A0AAD8XX05-F1
#
_cell.length_a   1.000
_cell.length_b   1.000
_cell.length_c   1.000
_cell.angle_alpha   90.00
_cell.angle_beta   90.00
_cell.angle_gamma   90.00
#
_symmetry.space_group_name_H-M   'P 1'
#
loop_
_entity.id
_entity.type
_entity.pdbx_description
1 polymer ?
#
loop_
_entity_poly.entity_id
_entity_poly.type
_entity_poly.pdbx_seq_one_letter_code
_entity_poly.pdbx_strand_id
1 'polypeptide(L)'
;MRLQTSTLVVAAAISSSATAFAPSALAPRQATRLDAGTPKPQVLPGVDLPSPADIPEVIKWPFTQQRVALFLLGGSLPGSVGGAVAGMLGQPKSDKGTTIGGQTVLLASQKIDTQIPNASEYKFFGNGNHSKNLQYLLKTNPFMAAALTENGRGFELRSFDTRDPHAEDPSASLYRQIISCLGGADHRVNIRFDADMSIREIRVYEENTGLLITKLNKCLGWKSEEVDKWASSALYNLGYYASCVHANMHVLHYLMTAALDESSKEFDAMNEWASFYATNVPNKYGQVSDLLIRKQPELTDLLRQGNDGTVKDTYALLTGSSGFGANGDKLRLILTKLLNVWTNDPTNYIANMLQVPKDKLVKAGILTEFMKHHDLIPDYAREIAEALKSTDEDKFGIAEDRLKIYLKRCSGFTSRIDSLEDWIELMTVTGIVHGCTLSYSRLFADADILRWRDIQIETWQAPDVNLHLKVLGTICGMDEHRHVMSSSTDVVGQKYDAKLQQVLDTYEEKATDYKESYKNEIMKNTYEFSNYGWILSDFCPDGFDGKQLTVSTYI
;
A
#
# COMPACT_ATOMS: atom_id res chain seq x y z
N MET A 1 62.17 -10.72 -27.80
CA MET A 1 61.49 -11.01 -26.51
C MET A 1 60.06 -10.49 -26.63
N ARG A 2 59.14 -11.24 -27.25
CA ARG A 2 58.21 -12.23 -26.65
C ARG A 2 57.44 -11.73 -25.43
N LEU A 3 56.17 -11.40 -25.68
CA LEU A 3 55.05 -11.34 -24.75
C LEU A 3 54.97 -12.59 -23.85
N GLN A 4 54.58 -12.39 -22.60
CA GLN A 4 53.86 -13.40 -21.83
C GLN A 4 52.65 -12.75 -21.16
N THR A 5 51.50 -13.28 -21.57
CA THR A 5 50.15 -13.13 -21.04
C THR A 5 50.03 -13.73 -19.64
N SER A 6 49.16 -13.17 -18.81
CA SER A 6 48.55 -13.89 -17.69
C SER A 6 47.12 -13.41 -17.52
N THR A 7 46.25 -14.02 -18.30
CA THR A 7 44.80 -13.99 -18.18
C THR A 7 44.42 -14.83 -16.97
N LEU A 8 43.91 -14.21 -15.90
CA LEU A 8 43.23 -14.96 -14.84
C LEU A 8 41.74 -15.03 -15.21
N VAL A 9 41.38 -16.10 -15.92
CA VAL A 9 40.00 -16.50 -16.15
C VAL A 9 39.50 -17.11 -14.84
N VAL A 10 38.71 -16.37 -14.06
CA VAL A 10 37.82 -16.98 -13.06
C VAL A 10 36.54 -17.33 -13.79
N ALA A 11 36.48 -18.57 -14.27
CA ALA A 11 35.25 -19.19 -14.73
C ALA A 11 34.34 -19.38 -13.50
N ALA A 12 33.42 -18.45 -13.27
CA ALA A 12 32.26 -18.72 -12.45
C ALA A 12 31.34 -19.63 -13.28
N ALA A 13 31.39 -20.92 -12.98
CA ALA A 13 30.45 -21.90 -13.49
C ALA A 13 29.04 -21.50 -13.00
N ILE A 14 28.26 -20.86 -13.87
CA ILE A 14 26.81 -20.78 -13.74
C ILE A 14 26.30 -22.20 -14.00
N SER A 15 26.19 -23.00 -12.94
CA SER A 15 25.42 -24.24 -13.03
C SER A 15 23.95 -23.86 -13.16
N SER A 16 23.42 -24.01 -14.36
CA SER A 16 22.00 -24.10 -14.63
C SER A 16 21.42 -25.32 -13.90
N SER A 17 21.01 -25.15 -12.65
CA SER A 17 20.21 -26.14 -11.93
C SER A 17 18.75 -25.70 -11.99
N ALA A 18 18.10 -26.10 -13.08
CA ALA A 18 16.67 -26.35 -13.09
C ALA A 18 16.40 -27.52 -12.14
N THR A 19 16.25 -27.25 -10.84
CA THR A 19 15.64 -28.20 -9.90
C THR A 19 14.18 -27.84 -9.76
N ALA A 20 13.35 -28.58 -10.49
CA ALA A 20 11.95 -28.77 -10.14
C ALA A 20 11.89 -29.26 -8.68
N PHE A 21 11.48 -28.39 -7.77
CA PHE A 21 11.24 -28.78 -6.38
C PHE A 21 9.91 -29.53 -6.32
N ALA A 22 10.01 -30.85 -6.21
CA ALA A 22 8.90 -31.68 -5.76
C ALA A 22 8.43 -31.21 -4.36
N PRO A 23 7.12 -31.26 -4.07
CA PRO A 23 6.58 -30.78 -2.80
C PRO A 23 7.13 -31.64 -1.65
N SER A 24 7.93 -31.03 -0.78
CA SER A 24 8.30 -31.64 0.50
C SER A 24 7.07 -31.61 1.41
N ALA A 25 6.60 -32.79 1.81
CA ALA A 25 5.54 -32.98 2.77
C ALA A 25 6.01 -32.47 4.15
N LEU A 26 5.69 -31.22 4.47
CA LEU A 26 5.73 -30.73 5.85
C LEU A 26 4.64 -31.46 6.65
N ALA A 27 5.06 -32.15 7.71
CA ALA A 27 4.14 -32.77 8.65
C ALA A 27 3.13 -31.73 9.18
N PRO A 28 1.83 -32.06 9.24
CA PRO A 28 0.80 -31.12 9.64
C PRO A 28 1.02 -30.70 11.10
N ARG A 29 1.42 -29.45 11.32
CA ARG A 29 1.21 -28.82 12.64
C ARG A 29 -0.30 -28.79 12.88
N GLN A 30 -0.73 -29.35 14.01
CA GLN A 30 -2.15 -29.38 14.39
C GLN A 30 -2.75 -27.97 14.33
N ALA A 31 -3.72 -27.81 13.44
CA ALA A 31 -4.52 -26.60 13.34
C ALA A 31 -5.34 -26.46 14.62
N THR A 32 -5.26 -25.31 15.27
CA THR A 32 -6.17 -24.94 16.35
C THR A 32 -7.52 -24.63 15.69
N ARG A 33 -8.50 -25.51 15.87
CA ARG A 33 -9.89 -25.25 15.47
C ARG A 33 -10.37 -24.04 16.29
N LEU A 34 -10.78 -22.96 15.64
CA LEU A 34 -11.56 -21.92 16.30
C LEU A 34 -12.95 -22.50 16.56
N ASP A 35 -13.32 -22.67 17.82
CA ASP A 35 -14.67 -23.14 18.18
C ASP A 35 -15.73 -22.16 17.67
N ALA A 36 -16.86 -22.70 17.23
CA ALA A 36 -18.01 -21.99 16.65
C ALA A 36 -18.71 -20.96 17.58
N GLY A 37 -18.11 -20.62 18.71
CA GLY A 37 -18.59 -19.61 19.67
C GLY A 37 -17.55 -18.54 20.03
N THR A 38 -16.36 -18.54 19.41
CA THR A 38 -15.34 -17.53 19.68
C THR A 38 -15.60 -16.30 18.80
N PRO A 39 -15.82 -15.09 19.36
CA PRO A 39 -15.91 -13.87 18.56
C PRO A 39 -14.65 -13.74 17.71
N LYS A 40 -14.80 -13.62 16.38
CA LYS A 40 -13.66 -13.37 15.50
C LYS A 40 -13.13 -11.96 15.77
N PRO A 41 -11.81 -11.73 15.70
CA PRO A 41 -11.22 -10.45 16.06
C PRO A 41 -11.67 -9.35 15.10
N GLN A 42 -12.38 -8.34 15.59
CA GLN A 42 -12.77 -7.17 14.79
C GLN A 42 -11.54 -6.33 14.40
N VAL A 43 -11.22 -6.30 13.10
CA VAL A 43 -10.15 -5.43 12.56
C VAL A 43 -10.48 -3.97 12.84
N LEU A 44 -11.67 -3.53 12.43
CA LEU A 44 -12.23 -2.22 12.75
C LEU A 44 -13.43 -2.36 13.69
N PRO A 45 -13.58 -1.47 14.69
CA PRO A 45 -14.68 -1.52 15.65
C PRO A 45 -16.06 -1.61 14.97
N GLY A 46 -16.81 -2.66 15.29
CA GLY A 46 -18.18 -2.86 14.80
C GLY A 46 -18.31 -3.29 13.35
N VAL A 47 -17.20 -3.43 12.60
CA VAL A 47 -17.22 -3.89 11.21
C VAL A 47 -17.12 -5.41 11.16
N ASP A 48 -18.19 -6.07 10.75
CA ASP A 48 -18.30 -7.54 10.71
C ASP A 48 -19.02 -8.04 9.45
N LEU A 49 -18.67 -9.25 8.99
CA LEU A 49 -19.40 -9.94 7.93
C LEU A 49 -20.77 -10.44 8.43
N PRO A 50 -21.76 -10.60 7.52
CA PRO A 50 -23.10 -11.10 7.86
C PRO A 50 -23.13 -12.49 8.50
N SER A 51 -22.13 -13.34 8.22
CA SER A 51 -22.04 -14.69 8.79
C SER A 51 -20.58 -15.07 9.10
N PRO A 52 -20.30 -15.71 10.26
CA PRO A 52 -18.98 -16.24 10.58
C PRO A 52 -18.49 -17.36 9.64
N ALA A 53 -19.41 -18.04 8.94
CA ALA A 53 -19.09 -19.08 7.94
C ALA A 53 -18.53 -18.47 6.64
N ASP A 54 -18.75 -17.17 6.43
CA ASP A 54 -18.26 -16.42 5.27
C ASP A 54 -16.76 -16.08 5.42
N ILE A 55 -16.20 -16.39 6.60
CA ILE A 55 -14.76 -16.35 6.86
C ILE A 55 -14.27 -17.80 6.87
N PRO A 56 -13.57 -18.25 5.82
CA PRO A 56 -13.07 -19.61 5.69
C PRO A 56 -12.32 -20.12 6.93
N GLU A 57 -12.63 -21.35 7.33
CA GLU A 57 -12.13 -21.98 8.57
C GLU A 57 -10.60 -22.14 8.59
N VAL A 58 -9.91 -22.07 7.44
CA VAL A 58 -8.46 -22.28 7.36
C VAL A 58 -7.80 -21.36 6.32
N ILE A 59 -6.79 -20.61 6.75
CA ILE A 59 -5.79 -19.92 5.92
C ILE A 59 -4.95 -20.99 5.20
N LYS A 60 -5.44 -21.54 4.09
CA LYS A 60 -4.72 -22.51 3.28
C LYS A 60 -4.29 -21.88 1.97
N TRP A 61 -3.13 -21.23 1.97
CA TRP A 61 -2.37 -21.10 0.72
C TRP A 61 -0.84 -21.12 0.96
N PRO A 62 -0.10 -22.03 0.28
CA PRO A 62 1.35 -22.20 0.46
C PRO A 62 2.19 -20.94 0.15
N PHE A 63 1.75 -20.08 -0.75
CA PHE A 63 2.53 -18.92 -1.21
C PHE A 63 2.68 -17.82 -0.17
N THR A 64 1.60 -17.51 0.57
CA THR A 64 1.66 -16.55 1.69
C THR A 64 2.48 -17.13 2.82
N GLN A 65 2.26 -18.41 3.17
CA GLN A 65 3.04 -19.05 4.22
C GLN A 65 4.51 -19.23 3.84
N GLN A 66 4.88 -19.48 2.59
CA GLN A 66 6.29 -19.64 2.22
C GLN A 66 7.01 -18.30 2.09
N ARG A 67 6.45 -17.28 1.43
CA ARG A 67 7.14 -15.98 1.25
C ARG A 67 7.06 -15.09 2.47
N VAL A 68 5.89 -14.96 3.11
CA VAL A 68 5.74 -14.18 4.35
C VAL A 68 6.45 -14.88 5.52
N ALA A 69 6.45 -16.22 5.61
CA ALA A 69 7.29 -16.89 6.62
C ALA A 69 8.78 -16.90 6.26
N LEU A 70 9.21 -17.00 5.00
CA LEU A 70 10.65 -16.82 4.68
C LEU A 70 11.13 -15.42 5.04
N PHE A 71 10.32 -14.38 4.79
CA PHE A 71 10.69 -12.98 5.03
C PHE A 71 10.52 -12.54 6.49
N LEU A 72 9.41 -12.91 7.16
CA LEU A 72 9.11 -12.51 8.54
C LEU A 72 9.52 -13.55 9.60
N LEU A 73 9.52 -14.85 9.27
CA LEU A 73 9.83 -15.96 10.21
C LEU A 73 11.18 -16.64 9.91
N GLY A 74 11.86 -16.30 8.81
CA GLY A 74 13.26 -16.65 8.52
C GLY A 74 14.22 -15.86 9.40
N GLY A 75 14.05 -16.00 10.71
CA GLY A 75 14.83 -15.32 11.73
C GLY A 75 16.32 -15.58 11.58
N SER A 76 17.11 -14.51 11.75
CA SER A 76 18.57 -14.53 12.01
C SER A 76 19.50 -15.29 11.04
N LEU A 77 19.00 -15.90 9.97
CA LEU A 77 19.84 -16.57 8.99
C LEU A 77 20.65 -15.53 8.19
N PRO A 78 21.99 -15.64 8.15
CA PRO A 78 22.81 -14.77 7.30
C PRO A 78 22.34 -14.86 5.84
N GLY A 79 21.92 -13.72 5.26
CA GLY A 79 21.43 -13.63 3.89
C GLY A 79 19.91 -13.49 3.71
N SER A 80 19.09 -13.55 4.77
CA SER A 80 17.65 -13.19 4.70
C SER A 80 17.43 -11.70 4.99
N VAL A 81 16.27 -11.14 4.59
CA VAL A 81 15.90 -9.75 4.97
C VAL A 81 15.88 -9.61 6.49
N GLY A 82 15.33 -10.59 7.22
CA GLY A 82 15.33 -10.60 8.68
C GLY A 82 16.74 -10.57 9.28
N GLY A 83 17.68 -11.34 8.74
CA GLY A 83 19.08 -11.32 9.17
C GLY A 83 19.78 -10.00 8.85
N ALA A 84 19.55 -9.45 7.66
CA ALA A 84 20.15 -8.16 7.25
C ALA A 84 19.63 -6.99 8.08
N VAL A 85 18.32 -6.94 8.33
CA VAL A 85 17.66 -5.87 9.10
C VAL A 85 17.99 -5.98 10.59
N ALA A 86 18.14 -7.19 11.15
CA ALA A 86 18.58 -7.37 12.54
C ALA A 86 19.95 -6.74 12.84
N GLY A 87 20.83 -6.64 11.84
CA GLY A 87 22.14 -5.99 11.96
C GLY A 87 22.09 -4.48 12.24
N MET A 88 20.92 -3.84 12.06
CA MET A 88 20.73 -2.43 12.41
C MET A 88 20.73 -2.20 13.92
N LEU A 89 20.31 -3.18 14.72
CA LEU A 89 20.07 -2.99 16.15
C LEU A 89 21.32 -2.45 16.88
N GLY A 90 21.16 -1.32 17.57
CA GLY A 90 22.25 -0.65 18.28
C GLY A 90 23.21 0.15 17.40
N GLN A 91 23.09 0.08 16.06
CA GLN A 91 23.87 0.92 15.15
C GLN A 91 23.35 2.37 15.16
N PRO A 92 24.20 3.37 14.85
CA PRO A 92 23.77 4.76 14.76
C PRO A 92 22.73 4.99 13.64
N LYS A 93 21.64 5.71 13.93
CA LYS A 93 20.63 6.09 12.93
C LYS A 93 21.16 7.06 11.87
N SER A 94 22.25 7.77 12.19
CA SER A 94 22.95 8.65 11.25
C SER A 94 23.72 7.90 10.17
N ASP A 95 24.03 6.61 10.39
CA ASP A 95 24.71 5.78 9.39
C ASP A 95 23.70 5.24 8.38
N LYS A 96 23.69 5.88 7.20
CA LYS A 96 22.85 5.49 6.06
C LYS A 96 23.17 4.08 5.52
N GLY A 97 24.34 3.53 5.85
CA GLY A 97 24.73 2.17 5.47
C GLY A 97 23.90 1.07 6.14
N THR A 98 23.26 1.39 7.27
CA THR A 98 22.54 0.41 8.08
C THR A 98 21.34 -0.23 7.38
N THR A 99 20.70 0.45 6.43
CA THR A 99 19.54 -0.09 5.69
C THR A 99 19.92 -0.77 4.36
N ILE A 100 21.16 -0.64 3.90
CA ILE A 100 21.64 -1.17 2.61
C ILE A 100 21.50 -2.70 2.54
N GLY A 101 21.73 -3.40 3.65
CA GLY A 101 21.58 -4.86 3.70
C GLY A 101 20.17 -5.30 3.34
N GLY A 102 19.14 -4.68 3.94
CA GLY A 102 17.74 -4.96 3.64
C GLY A 102 17.36 -4.62 2.19
N GLN A 103 17.82 -3.47 1.71
CA GLN A 103 17.65 -3.04 0.31
C GLN A 103 18.23 -4.04 -0.68
N THR A 104 19.45 -4.54 -0.43
CA THR A 104 20.17 -5.45 -1.32
C THR A 104 19.45 -6.79 -1.44
N VAL A 105 19.04 -7.38 -0.31
CA VAL A 105 18.29 -8.64 -0.32
C VAL A 105 16.94 -8.47 -1.02
N LEU A 106 16.28 -7.32 -0.83
CA LEU A 106 15.04 -7.02 -1.52
C LEU A 106 15.24 -6.95 -3.03
N LEU A 107 16.19 -6.15 -3.53
CA LEU A 107 16.45 -6.06 -4.98
C LEU A 107 16.82 -7.40 -5.61
N ALA A 108 17.60 -8.22 -4.90
CA ALA A 108 17.94 -9.56 -5.37
C ALA A 108 16.72 -10.49 -5.56
N SER A 109 15.60 -10.18 -4.91
CA SER A 109 14.34 -10.94 -5.04
C SER A 109 13.40 -10.40 -6.13
N GLN A 110 13.76 -9.28 -6.78
CA GLN A 110 12.91 -8.58 -7.73
C GLN A 110 13.29 -8.92 -9.18
N LYS A 111 12.29 -9.04 -10.05
CA LYS A 111 12.48 -9.07 -11.51
C LYS A 111 12.56 -7.61 -11.96
N ILE A 112 13.72 -7.23 -12.51
CA ILE A 112 13.97 -5.87 -13.00
C ILE A 112 14.12 -5.96 -14.52
N ASP A 113 13.42 -5.10 -15.25
CA ASP A 113 13.50 -5.03 -16.70
C ASP A 113 14.91 -4.62 -17.14
N THR A 114 15.44 -5.32 -18.13
CA THR A 114 16.75 -5.05 -18.73
C THR A 114 16.76 -3.77 -19.56
N GLN A 115 15.60 -3.19 -19.85
CA GLN A 115 15.44 -1.94 -20.61
C GLN A 115 15.73 -0.67 -19.79
N ILE A 116 15.95 -0.76 -18.47
CA ILE A 116 16.34 0.41 -17.65
C ILE A 116 17.70 0.93 -18.14
N PRO A 117 17.77 2.15 -18.71
CA PRO A 117 19.03 2.71 -19.20
C PRO A 117 19.98 2.92 -18.04
N ASN A 118 21.26 2.56 -18.22
CA ASN A 118 22.28 2.67 -17.18
C ASN A 118 21.81 2.12 -15.82
N ALA A 119 21.32 0.87 -15.77
CA ALA A 119 20.79 0.26 -14.56
C ALA A 119 21.71 0.38 -13.31
N SER A 120 23.03 0.54 -13.49
CA SER A 120 24.00 0.81 -12.42
C SER A 120 23.86 2.20 -11.77
N GLU A 121 23.31 3.18 -12.49
CA GLU A 121 23.08 4.55 -12.01
C GLU A 121 21.67 4.75 -11.45
N TYR A 122 20.73 3.87 -11.83
CA TYR A 122 19.34 3.93 -11.40
C TYR A 122 19.20 3.75 -9.88
N LYS A 123 18.45 4.65 -9.25
CA LYS A 123 18.09 4.57 -7.84
C LYS A 123 16.79 3.80 -7.69
N PHE A 124 16.85 2.66 -7.00
CA PHE A 124 15.68 1.84 -6.68
C PHE A 124 15.01 2.24 -5.36
N PHE A 125 15.75 2.94 -4.50
CA PHE A 125 15.29 3.49 -3.23
C PHE A 125 15.80 4.93 -3.14
N GLY A 126 15.26 5.71 -2.19
CA GLY A 126 15.55 7.13 -1.99
C GLY A 126 16.96 7.61 -2.39
N ASN A 127 17.01 8.81 -2.97
CA ASN A 127 18.24 9.41 -3.50
C ASN A 127 18.84 10.50 -2.57
N GLY A 128 18.32 10.64 -1.35
CA GLY A 128 18.72 11.66 -0.39
C GLY A 128 18.26 13.10 -0.70
N ASN A 129 17.51 13.34 -1.80
CA ASN A 129 16.85 14.61 -2.07
C ASN A 129 15.37 14.53 -1.67
N HIS A 130 15.13 14.52 -0.37
CA HIS A 130 13.81 14.41 0.24
C HIS A 130 12.87 15.52 -0.23
N SER A 131 13.37 16.74 -0.41
CA SER A 131 12.56 17.87 -0.87
C SER A 131 11.97 17.64 -2.26
N LYS A 132 12.73 17.01 -3.17
CA LYS A 132 12.26 16.68 -4.53
C LYS A 132 11.47 15.37 -4.56
N ASN A 133 11.85 14.37 -3.76
CA ASN A 133 11.09 13.13 -3.59
C ASN A 133 9.66 13.43 -3.10
N LEU A 134 9.52 14.33 -2.12
CA LEU A 134 8.23 14.82 -1.62
C LEU A 134 7.38 15.42 -2.74
N GLN A 135 7.96 16.28 -3.59
CA GLN A 135 7.23 16.87 -4.71
C GLN A 135 6.76 15.82 -5.72
N TYR A 136 7.63 14.88 -6.11
CA TYR A 136 7.24 13.83 -7.05
C TYR A 136 6.15 12.94 -6.49
N LEU A 137 6.30 12.46 -5.25
CA LEU A 137 5.30 11.63 -4.60
C LEU A 137 3.95 12.32 -4.50
N LEU A 138 3.90 13.58 -4.09
CA LEU A 138 2.64 14.34 -4.05
C LEU A 138 2.05 14.58 -5.45
N LYS A 139 2.88 14.62 -6.50
CA LYS A 139 2.42 14.81 -7.88
C LYS A 139 1.99 13.51 -8.56
N THR A 140 2.53 12.36 -8.18
CA THR A 140 2.29 11.11 -8.93
C THR A 140 1.55 10.06 -8.13
N ASN A 141 1.67 10.03 -6.80
CA ASN A 141 1.11 8.97 -5.98
C ASN A 141 -0.25 9.40 -5.36
N PRO A 142 -1.35 8.69 -5.65
CA PRO A 142 -2.69 9.07 -5.17
C PRO A 142 -2.81 9.01 -3.65
N PHE A 143 -2.11 8.09 -2.95
CA PHE A 143 -2.09 8.07 -1.49
C PHE A 143 -1.46 9.34 -0.93
N MET A 144 -0.42 9.87 -1.57
CA MET A 144 0.30 11.04 -1.11
C MET A 144 -0.44 12.32 -1.43
N ALA A 145 -0.96 12.43 -2.65
CA ALA A 145 -1.76 13.57 -3.09
C ALA A 145 -3.03 13.76 -2.23
N ALA A 146 -3.64 12.68 -1.74
CA ALA A 146 -4.81 12.73 -0.87
C ALA A 146 -4.58 13.48 0.46
N ALA A 147 -3.33 13.68 0.88
CA ALA A 147 -2.99 14.45 2.07
C ALA A 147 -3.01 15.98 1.85
N LEU A 148 -3.06 16.44 0.60
CA LEU A 148 -3.03 17.86 0.26
C LEU A 148 -4.35 18.55 0.58
N THR A 149 -4.23 19.80 1.02
CA THR A 149 -5.34 20.75 1.13
C THR A 149 -5.08 21.95 0.23
N GLU A 150 -6.14 22.54 -0.32
CA GLU A 150 -6.03 23.77 -1.11
C GLU A 150 -6.10 25.01 -0.21
N ASN A 151 -5.24 26.01 -0.45
CA ASN A 151 -5.26 27.28 0.30
C ASN A 151 -5.43 28.53 -0.58
N GLY A 152 -6.01 28.36 -1.78
CA GLY A 152 -6.29 29.42 -2.77
C GLY A 152 -5.06 30.02 -3.45
N ARG A 153 -3.84 29.73 -2.97
CA ARG A 153 -2.56 30.18 -3.57
C ARG A 153 -1.65 29.02 -3.98
N GLY A 154 -2.15 27.79 -3.87
CA GLY A 154 -1.41 26.56 -4.06
C GLY A 154 -1.94 25.49 -3.11
N PHE A 155 -1.05 24.63 -2.66
CA PHE A 155 -1.38 23.46 -1.84
C PHE A 155 -0.66 23.50 -0.50
N GLU A 156 -1.18 22.78 0.49
CA GLU A 156 -0.58 22.66 1.81
C GLU A 156 -0.72 21.24 2.35
N LEU A 157 0.41 20.66 2.77
CA LEU A 157 0.40 19.57 3.74
C LEU A 157 0.25 20.19 5.11
N ARG A 158 -0.89 19.91 5.74
CA ARG A 158 -1.29 20.54 6.99
C ARG A 158 -1.46 19.49 8.08
N SER A 159 -0.37 19.21 8.80
CA SER A 159 -0.38 18.25 9.93
C SER A 159 -0.84 18.89 11.25
N PHE A 160 -0.86 20.23 11.33
CA PHE A 160 -1.27 20.97 12.52
C PHE A 160 -1.98 22.30 12.19
N ASP A 161 -2.89 22.73 13.06
CA ASP A 161 -3.55 24.03 13.03
C ASP A 161 -3.51 24.65 14.43
N THR A 162 -2.99 25.87 14.55
CA THR A 162 -2.95 26.58 15.84
C THR A 162 -4.31 27.12 16.26
N ARG A 163 -5.23 27.37 15.30
CA ARG A 163 -6.57 27.91 15.58
C ARG A 163 -7.52 26.84 16.09
N ASP A 164 -7.26 25.61 15.68
CA ASP A 164 -7.96 24.43 16.11
C ASP A 164 -6.88 23.39 16.41
N PRO A 165 -6.40 23.29 17.65
CA PRO A 165 -5.37 22.30 18.00
C PRO A 165 -5.97 20.88 18.12
N HIS A 166 -7.30 20.76 18.22
CA HIS A 166 -7.98 19.48 18.39
C HIS A 166 -8.26 18.84 17.03
N ALA A 167 -7.33 18.02 16.56
CA ALA A 167 -7.45 17.28 15.30
C ALA A 167 -8.58 16.23 15.26
N GLU A 168 -9.47 16.22 16.26
CA GLU A 168 -10.65 15.36 16.34
C GLU A 168 -11.90 16.02 15.77
N ASP A 169 -11.82 17.32 15.43
CA ASP A 169 -12.88 18.03 14.72
C ASP A 169 -13.13 17.37 13.35
N PRO A 170 -14.39 17.01 13.01
CA PRO A 170 -14.74 16.47 11.69
C PRO A 170 -14.37 17.38 10.51
N SER A 171 -14.17 18.68 10.74
CA SER A 171 -13.71 19.64 9.73
C SER A 171 -12.20 19.59 9.46
N ALA A 172 -11.42 18.89 10.29
CA ALA A 172 -10.00 18.67 10.05
C ALA A 172 -9.81 17.71 8.86
N SER A 173 -8.77 17.95 8.04
CA SER A 173 -8.39 17.05 6.97
C SER A 173 -8.07 15.64 7.49
N LEU A 174 -8.35 14.60 6.70
CA LEU A 174 -8.04 13.21 7.08
C LEU A 174 -6.54 13.05 7.41
N TYR A 175 -5.67 13.71 6.66
CA TYR A 175 -4.23 13.76 6.95
C TYR A 175 -3.97 14.27 8.37
N ARG A 176 -4.54 15.43 8.75
CA ARG A 176 -4.37 15.98 10.09
C ARG A 176 -4.92 15.05 11.18
N GLN A 177 -6.10 14.45 10.95
CA GLN A 177 -6.69 13.49 11.88
C GLN A 177 -5.74 12.31 12.12
N ILE A 178 -5.21 11.69 11.05
CA ILE A 178 -4.31 10.54 11.15
C ILE A 178 -2.95 10.94 11.77
N ILE A 179 -2.31 12.03 11.33
CA ILE A 179 -1.03 12.46 11.92
C ILE A 179 -1.19 12.83 13.40
N SER A 180 -2.38 13.21 13.85
CA SER A 180 -2.64 13.40 15.29
C SER A 180 -2.57 12.14 16.14
N CYS A 181 -2.56 10.96 15.52
CA CYS A 181 -2.37 9.69 16.20
C CYS A 181 -0.89 9.35 16.41
N LEU A 182 0.04 9.89 15.62
CA LEU A 182 1.47 9.71 15.88
C LEU A 182 1.84 10.41 17.18
N GLY A 183 2.56 9.71 18.05
CA GLY A 183 3.25 10.32 19.18
C GLY A 183 4.72 10.57 18.84
N GLY A 184 5.31 11.61 19.44
CA GLY A 184 6.73 11.89 19.30
C GLY A 184 7.00 13.27 18.73
N ALA A 185 8.18 13.80 19.04
CA ALA A 185 8.58 15.13 18.60
C ALA A 185 8.65 15.24 17.07
N ASP A 186 8.52 16.47 16.57
CA ASP A 186 8.85 16.84 15.19
C ASP A 186 7.96 16.27 14.06
N HIS A 187 6.78 15.74 14.39
CA HIS A 187 5.76 15.34 13.41
C HIS A 187 4.81 16.47 12.98
N ARG A 188 4.77 17.60 13.70
CA ARG A 188 3.88 18.75 13.39
C ARG A 188 4.52 19.69 12.35
N VAL A 189 4.73 19.16 11.15
CA VAL A 189 5.33 19.88 10.01
C VAL A 189 4.24 20.27 9.00
N ASN A 190 4.05 21.56 8.77
CA ASN A 190 3.24 22.06 7.67
C ASN A 190 4.14 22.52 6.52
N ILE A 191 3.79 22.13 5.30
CA ILE A 191 4.54 22.50 4.09
C ILE A 191 3.58 23.11 3.09
N ARG A 192 3.90 24.33 2.64
CA ARG A 192 3.15 25.04 1.61
C ARG A 192 3.88 24.98 0.29
N PHE A 193 3.12 24.70 -0.74
CA PHE A 193 3.54 24.64 -2.12
C PHE A 193 2.89 25.79 -2.90
N ASP A 194 3.56 26.28 -3.92
CA ASP A 194 2.92 27.13 -4.92
C ASP A 194 2.13 26.29 -5.93
N ALA A 195 1.65 26.93 -7.00
CA ALA A 195 0.82 26.27 -8.01
C ALA A 195 1.59 25.24 -8.86
N ASP A 196 2.92 25.30 -8.90
CA ASP A 196 3.76 24.34 -9.65
C ASP A 196 4.27 23.18 -8.78
N MET A 197 3.80 23.13 -7.52
CA MET A 197 4.20 22.20 -6.48
C MET A 197 5.63 22.39 -5.97
N SER A 198 6.24 23.56 -6.13
CA SER A 198 7.48 23.91 -5.46
C SER A 198 7.24 24.28 -4.00
N ILE A 199 8.09 23.77 -3.11
CA ILE A 199 8.06 24.15 -1.69
C ILE A 199 8.32 25.66 -1.56
N ARG A 200 7.43 26.36 -0.87
CA ARG A 200 7.50 27.80 -0.61
C ARG A 200 7.77 28.13 0.85
N GLU A 201 7.16 27.38 1.76
CA GLU A 201 7.24 27.63 3.19
C GLU A 201 7.13 26.33 3.99
N ILE A 202 7.92 26.22 5.05
CA ILE A 202 7.84 25.13 6.03
C ILE A 202 7.63 25.74 7.40
N ARG A 203 6.68 25.19 8.16
CA ARG A 203 6.41 25.57 9.55
C ARG A 203 6.41 24.33 10.42
N VAL A 204 7.15 24.39 11.52
CA VAL A 204 7.26 23.28 12.47
C VAL A 204 6.78 23.74 13.83
N TYR A 205 5.90 22.95 14.43
CA TYR A 205 5.31 23.24 15.74
C TYR A 205 5.76 22.22 16.78
N GLU A 206 5.87 22.67 18.01
CA GLU A 206 6.09 21.80 19.17
C GLU A 206 4.79 21.02 19.45
N GLU A 207 4.92 19.73 19.77
CA GLU A 207 3.79 18.81 19.80
C GLU A 207 2.77 19.11 20.91
N ASN A 208 3.24 19.50 22.11
CA ASN A 208 2.40 19.64 23.30
C ASN A 208 1.75 21.03 23.43
N THR A 209 2.49 22.05 23.04
CA THR A 209 2.18 23.47 23.20
C THR A 209 1.66 24.10 21.92
N GLY A 210 1.91 23.47 20.75
CA GLY A 210 1.58 24.02 19.45
C GLY A 210 2.39 25.27 19.09
N LEU A 211 3.46 25.57 19.84
CA LEU A 211 4.30 26.73 19.60
C LEU A 211 5.09 26.55 18.30
N LEU A 212 5.14 27.59 17.47
CA LEU A 212 5.96 27.59 16.26
C LEU A 212 7.44 27.58 16.63
N ILE A 213 8.13 26.48 16.36
CA ILE A 213 9.57 26.32 16.61
C ILE A 213 10.38 26.86 15.43
N THR A 214 9.98 26.49 14.21
CA THR A 214 10.76 26.79 12.99
C THR A 214 9.85 27.31 11.90
N LYS A 215 10.32 28.32 11.17
CA LYS A 215 9.70 28.83 9.95
C LYS A 215 10.76 29.07 8.88
N LEU A 216 10.68 28.32 7.79
CA LEU A 216 11.56 28.49 6.63
C LEU A 216 10.74 29.08 5.47
N ASN A 217 11.29 30.08 4.76
CA ASN A 217 10.60 30.73 3.65
C ASN A 217 11.56 30.93 2.47
N LYS A 218 11.19 30.41 1.29
CA LYS A 218 12.01 30.47 0.07
C LYS A 218 12.39 31.90 -0.31
N CYS A 219 11.48 32.87 -0.15
CA CYS A 219 11.71 34.27 -0.50
C CYS A 219 12.69 34.99 0.43
N LEU A 220 12.94 34.46 1.63
CA LEU A 220 13.86 35.02 2.62
C LEU A 220 15.25 34.37 2.57
N GLY A 221 15.45 33.40 1.68
CA GLY A 221 16.63 32.55 1.66
C GLY A 221 16.56 31.49 2.76
N TRP A 222 16.63 30.22 2.39
CA TRP A 222 16.73 29.09 3.31
C TRP A 222 17.93 28.22 2.95
N LYS A 223 18.40 27.42 3.91
CA LYS A 223 19.42 26.40 3.61
C LYS A 223 18.75 25.15 3.07
N SER A 224 19.28 24.58 1.99
CA SER A 224 18.75 23.36 1.38
C SER A 224 18.70 22.20 2.37
N GLU A 225 19.71 22.06 3.24
CA GLU A 225 19.78 21.02 4.27
C GLU A 225 18.62 21.10 5.28
N GLU A 226 18.20 22.31 5.66
CA GLU A 226 17.07 22.49 6.58
C GLU A 226 15.74 22.13 5.91
N VAL A 227 15.57 22.52 4.65
CA VAL A 227 14.39 22.16 3.85
C VAL A 227 14.32 20.65 3.68
N ASP A 228 15.44 20.01 3.38
CA ASP A 228 15.53 18.59 3.13
C ASP A 228 15.28 17.76 4.41
N LYS A 229 15.80 18.22 5.56
CA LYS A 229 15.48 17.66 6.88
C LYS A 229 13.97 17.61 7.12
N TRP A 230 13.28 18.74 6.95
CA TRP A 230 11.85 18.80 7.23
C TRP A 230 10.99 18.13 6.16
N ALA A 231 11.45 18.08 4.91
CA ALA A 231 10.83 17.27 3.88
C ALA A 231 10.92 15.77 4.22
N SER A 232 12.04 15.32 4.79
CA SER A 232 12.21 13.95 5.28
C SER A 232 11.21 13.60 6.40
N SER A 233 10.99 14.49 7.36
CA SER A 233 9.94 14.33 8.39
C SER A 233 8.54 14.25 7.76
N ALA A 234 8.24 15.15 6.81
CA ALA A 234 6.96 15.12 6.11
C ALA A 234 6.75 13.83 5.29
N LEU A 235 7.82 13.28 4.69
CA LEU A 235 7.78 11.98 4.01
C LEU A 235 7.49 10.82 4.97
N TYR A 236 8.04 10.84 6.19
CA TYR A 236 7.70 9.84 7.22
C TYR A 236 6.21 9.91 7.58
N ASN A 237 5.70 11.12 7.86
CA ASN A 237 4.28 11.35 8.16
C ASN A 237 3.39 10.87 7.02
N LEU A 238 3.74 11.22 5.79
CA LEU A 238 3.04 10.81 4.58
C LEU A 238 3.05 9.29 4.39
N GLY A 239 4.18 8.63 4.65
CA GLY A 239 4.27 7.18 4.60
C GLY A 239 3.38 6.49 5.66
N TYR A 240 3.29 7.05 6.88
CA TYR A 240 2.34 6.58 7.88
C TYR A 240 0.88 6.79 7.44
N TYR A 241 0.55 7.98 6.94
CA TYR A 241 -0.77 8.31 6.41
C TYR A 241 -1.18 7.35 5.28
N ALA A 242 -0.31 7.17 4.28
CA ALA A 242 -0.54 6.28 3.15
C ALA A 242 -0.73 4.84 3.62
N SER A 243 0.07 4.37 4.57
CA SER A 243 -0.07 3.03 5.16
C SER A 243 -1.41 2.83 5.88
N CYS A 244 -1.93 3.87 6.55
CA CYS A 244 -3.25 3.84 7.19
C CYS A 244 -4.40 3.75 6.17
N VAL A 245 -4.34 4.57 5.13
CA VAL A 245 -5.33 4.54 4.03
C VAL A 245 -5.28 3.18 3.30
N HIS A 246 -4.08 2.69 3.01
CA HIS A 246 -3.84 1.40 2.37
C HIS A 246 -4.39 0.22 3.18
N ALA A 247 -4.13 0.17 4.49
CA ALA A 247 -4.67 -0.88 5.34
C ALA A 247 -6.21 -0.85 5.40
N ASN A 248 -6.82 0.34 5.41
CA ASN A 248 -8.28 0.48 5.35
C ASN A 248 -8.86 -0.04 4.03
N MET A 249 -8.14 0.17 2.93
CA MET A 249 -8.52 -0.35 1.62
C MET A 249 -8.51 -1.88 1.57
N HIS A 250 -7.58 -2.54 2.27
CA HIS A 250 -7.65 -4.01 2.40
C HIS A 250 -8.91 -4.48 3.15
N VAL A 251 -9.38 -3.74 4.16
CA VAL A 251 -10.66 -4.03 4.83
C VAL A 251 -11.82 -3.87 3.85
N LEU A 252 -11.82 -2.80 3.05
CA LEU A 252 -12.81 -2.59 1.99
C LEU A 252 -12.82 -3.74 0.98
N HIS A 253 -11.66 -4.10 0.42
CA HIS A 253 -11.53 -5.19 -0.55
C HIS A 253 -12.04 -6.51 0.00
N TYR A 254 -11.74 -6.82 1.26
CA TYR A 254 -12.25 -8.00 1.95
C TYR A 254 -13.78 -8.04 1.99
N LEU A 255 -14.44 -6.94 2.37
CA LEU A 255 -15.91 -6.87 2.42
C LEU A 255 -16.53 -7.00 1.02
N MET A 256 -15.94 -6.32 0.04
CA MET A 256 -16.45 -6.27 -1.33
C MET A 256 -16.30 -7.61 -2.06
N THR A 257 -15.16 -8.27 -1.92
CA THR A 257 -14.92 -9.58 -2.54
C THR A 257 -15.76 -10.68 -1.90
N ALA A 258 -15.97 -10.66 -0.58
CA ALA A 258 -16.90 -11.57 0.08
C ALA A 258 -18.34 -11.39 -0.43
N ALA A 259 -18.76 -10.13 -0.62
CA ALA A 259 -20.09 -9.83 -1.16
C ALA A 259 -20.24 -10.31 -2.61
N LEU A 260 -19.22 -10.11 -3.46
CA LEU A 260 -19.23 -10.58 -4.84
C LEU A 260 -19.31 -12.11 -4.90
N ASP A 261 -18.44 -12.81 -4.15
CA ASP A 261 -18.41 -14.27 -4.10
C ASP A 261 -19.79 -14.85 -3.73
N GLU A 262 -20.37 -14.38 -2.63
CA GLU A 262 -21.69 -14.84 -2.18
C GLU A 262 -22.78 -14.54 -3.20
N SER A 263 -22.78 -13.33 -3.77
CA SER A 263 -23.80 -12.90 -4.73
C SER A 263 -23.78 -13.70 -6.02
N SER A 264 -22.59 -14.17 -6.43
CA SER A 264 -22.36 -14.81 -7.72
C SER A 264 -22.71 -16.30 -7.77
N LYS A 265 -22.92 -16.99 -6.63
CA LYS A 265 -23.00 -18.46 -6.54
C LYS A 265 -24.01 -19.17 -7.45
N GLU A 266 -25.06 -18.47 -7.88
CA GLU A 266 -26.09 -19.04 -8.78
C GLU A 266 -25.95 -18.57 -10.24
N PHE A 267 -24.92 -17.78 -10.52
CA PHE A 267 -24.62 -17.22 -11.83
C PHE A 267 -23.20 -17.59 -12.27
N ASP A 268 -23.06 -18.75 -12.92
CA ASP A 268 -21.78 -19.36 -13.28
C ASP A 268 -20.77 -18.40 -13.93
N ALA A 269 -21.19 -17.60 -14.91
CA ALA A 269 -20.30 -16.65 -15.60
C ALA A 269 -19.70 -15.60 -14.64
N MET A 270 -20.50 -15.11 -13.67
CA MET A 270 -20.02 -14.19 -12.65
C MET A 270 -19.26 -14.93 -11.54
N ASN A 271 -19.62 -16.17 -11.21
CA ASN A 271 -18.95 -16.95 -10.17
C ASN A 271 -17.54 -17.38 -10.58
N GLU A 272 -17.34 -17.76 -11.84
CA GLU A 272 -16.03 -18.04 -12.40
C GLU A 272 -15.11 -16.82 -12.26
N TRP A 273 -15.64 -15.63 -12.50
CA TRP A 273 -14.91 -14.38 -12.30
C TRP A 273 -14.69 -14.07 -10.81
N ALA A 274 -15.72 -14.20 -9.97
CA ALA A 274 -15.68 -13.80 -8.55
C ALA A 274 -14.85 -14.75 -7.65
N SER A 275 -14.96 -16.06 -7.87
CA SER A 275 -14.39 -17.11 -7.02
C SER A 275 -12.87 -16.98 -6.88
N PHE A 276 -12.22 -16.49 -7.93
CA PHE A 276 -10.80 -16.25 -7.95
C PHE A 276 -10.37 -15.23 -6.87
N TYR A 277 -11.12 -14.13 -6.72
CA TYR A 277 -10.87 -13.11 -5.71
C TYR A 277 -11.14 -13.63 -4.29
N ALA A 278 -12.20 -14.43 -4.14
CA ALA A 278 -12.65 -15.01 -2.87
C ALA A 278 -11.55 -15.84 -2.17
N THR A 279 -10.72 -16.55 -2.94
CA THR A 279 -9.66 -17.41 -2.37
C THR A 279 -8.60 -16.65 -1.56
N ASN A 280 -8.44 -15.34 -1.77
CA ASN A 280 -7.40 -14.54 -1.12
C ASN A 280 -7.90 -13.74 0.10
N VAL A 281 -9.21 -13.61 0.24
CA VAL A 281 -9.94 -12.88 1.31
C VAL A 281 -9.51 -13.31 2.73
N PRO A 282 -9.40 -14.61 3.07
CA PRO A 282 -9.14 -15.04 4.45
C PRO A 282 -7.69 -14.80 4.88
N ASN A 283 -6.76 -15.00 3.94
CA ASN A 283 -5.34 -14.75 4.15
C ASN A 283 -5.11 -13.27 4.50
N LYS A 284 -5.90 -12.38 3.90
CA LYS A 284 -5.74 -10.94 4.06
C LYS A 284 -6.43 -10.40 5.27
N TYR A 285 -7.59 -10.94 5.62
CA TYR A 285 -8.17 -10.70 6.91
C TYR A 285 -7.15 -10.95 8.04
N GLY A 286 -6.47 -12.11 7.99
CA GLY A 286 -5.39 -12.43 8.92
C GLY A 286 -4.22 -11.44 8.85
N GLN A 287 -3.76 -11.07 7.65
CA GLN A 287 -2.69 -10.07 7.50
C GLN A 287 -3.09 -8.70 8.04
N VAL A 288 -4.26 -8.17 7.71
CA VAL A 288 -4.68 -6.85 8.20
C VAL A 288 -4.86 -6.88 9.71
N SER A 289 -5.53 -7.90 10.25
CA SER A 289 -5.73 -8.08 11.70
C SER A 289 -4.41 -8.19 12.47
N ASP A 290 -3.49 -9.05 12.01
CA ASP A 290 -2.33 -9.44 12.81
C ASP A 290 -1.08 -8.59 12.50
N LEU A 291 -0.94 -8.11 11.26
CA LEU A 291 0.21 -7.34 10.81
C LEU A 291 -0.03 -5.82 10.88
N LEU A 292 -1.23 -5.33 10.59
CA LEU A 292 -1.47 -3.90 10.35
C LEU A 292 -2.28 -3.22 11.46
N ILE A 293 -3.46 -3.77 11.78
CA ILE A 293 -4.48 -3.18 12.66
C ILE A 293 -4.93 -4.26 13.66
N ARG A 294 -4.36 -4.24 14.86
CA ARG A 294 -4.76 -5.12 15.96
C ARG A 294 -5.52 -4.34 17.03
N LYS A 295 -6.59 -4.94 17.55
CA LYS A 295 -7.29 -4.52 18.79
C LYS A 295 -6.47 -5.01 20.00
N GLN A 296 -6.16 -4.12 20.94
CA GLN A 296 -5.66 -4.49 22.29
C GLN A 296 -6.66 -5.46 22.98
N PRO A 297 -6.24 -6.32 23.93
CA PRO A 297 -6.74 -7.70 24.04
C PRO A 297 -8.25 -7.93 24.04
N GLU A 298 -8.69 -8.90 23.21
CA GLU A 298 -9.83 -9.76 23.56
C GLU A 298 -9.39 -11.23 23.54
N LEU A 299 -9.60 -11.90 24.69
CA LEU A 299 -9.44 -13.30 25.07
C LEU A 299 -8.10 -14.04 24.82
N THR A 300 -7.33 -13.74 23.77
CA THR A 300 -6.08 -14.46 23.46
C THR A 300 -4.88 -14.01 24.28
N ASP A 301 -4.92 -12.82 24.89
CA ASP A 301 -3.85 -12.37 25.80
C ASP A 301 -3.95 -13.00 27.21
N LEU A 302 -5.01 -13.78 27.50
CA LEU A 302 -5.02 -14.72 28.63
C LEU A 302 -4.19 -15.99 28.35
N LEU A 303 -4.00 -16.37 27.08
CA LEU A 303 -3.27 -17.58 26.67
C LEU A 303 -1.83 -17.30 26.21
N ARG A 304 -1.46 -16.03 26.03
CA ARG A 304 -0.12 -15.58 25.61
C ARG A 304 0.60 -14.73 26.66
N GLN A 305 0.18 -14.78 27.92
CA GLN A 305 0.99 -14.29 29.02
C GLN A 305 2.37 -14.96 28.94
N GLY A 306 3.43 -14.17 28.85
CA GLY A 306 4.73 -14.65 29.32
C GLY A 306 4.58 -15.02 30.81
N ASN A 307 5.48 -15.85 31.34
CA ASN A 307 5.50 -16.20 32.77
C ASN A 307 5.62 -14.98 33.72
N ASP A 308 5.75 -13.76 33.19
CA ASP A 308 5.83 -12.48 33.91
C ASP A 308 4.54 -11.62 33.86
N GLY A 309 3.48 -12.07 33.18
CA GLY A 309 2.20 -11.35 33.10
C GLY A 309 2.18 -10.12 32.19
N THR A 310 3.21 -9.88 31.37
CA THR A 310 3.22 -8.75 30.43
C THR A 310 2.46 -9.07 29.14
N VAL A 311 1.45 -8.25 28.80
CA VAL A 311 0.72 -8.31 27.53
C VAL A 311 1.68 -7.87 26.41
N LYS A 312 1.98 -8.76 25.45
CA LYS A 312 2.81 -8.46 24.28
C LYS A 312 2.02 -7.66 23.24
N ASP A 313 1.72 -6.41 23.59
CA ASP A 313 0.97 -5.47 22.75
C ASP A 313 1.90 -4.70 21.79
N THR A 314 2.66 -5.43 20.98
CA THR A 314 3.86 -4.85 20.36
C THR A 314 3.88 -4.90 18.84
N TYR A 315 3.13 -5.76 18.14
CA TYR A 315 3.48 -6.09 16.75
C TYR A 315 2.58 -5.53 15.63
N ALA A 316 1.45 -4.85 15.87
CA ALA A 316 0.73 -4.25 14.73
C ALA A 316 1.51 -3.05 14.15
N LEU A 317 1.57 -2.94 12.82
CA LEU A 317 2.31 -1.88 12.13
C LEU A 317 1.73 -0.50 12.42
N LEU A 318 0.41 -0.36 12.36
CA LEU A 318 -0.27 0.95 12.45
C LEU A 318 -0.77 1.25 13.86
N THR A 319 -1.26 0.24 14.57
CA THR A 319 -1.86 0.40 15.91
C THR A 319 -0.95 -0.04 17.05
N GLY A 320 0.17 -0.71 16.74
CA GLY A 320 1.05 -1.30 17.74
C GLY A 320 2.20 -0.38 18.16
N SER A 321 2.62 -0.54 19.41
CA SER A 321 3.72 0.24 20.01
C SER A 321 5.08 0.04 19.32
N SER A 322 5.33 -1.12 18.69
CA SER A 322 6.54 -1.36 17.89
C SER A 322 6.36 -1.14 16.39
N GLY A 323 5.25 -0.53 15.98
CA GLY A 323 5.02 -0.06 14.62
C GLY A 323 5.44 1.40 14.46
N PHE A 324 4.57 2.20 13.85
CA PHE A 324 4.77 3.65 13.63
C PHE A 324 4.75 4.51 14.91
N GLY A 325 4.41 3.95 16.08
CA GLY A 325 4.36 4.72 17.33
C GLY A 325 3.06 5.51 17.52
N ALA A 326 1.94 5.02 16.98
CA ALA A 326 0.66 5.72 17.02
C ALA A 326 -0.27 5.25 18.16
N ASN A 327 -1.21 6.12 18.54
CA ASN A 327 -2.38 5.76 19.34
C ASN A 327 -3.36 4.92 18.49
N GLY A 328 -3.31 3.60 18.70
CA GLY A 328 -4.09 2.63 17.92
C GLY A 328 -5.61 2.76 18.06
N ASP A 329 -6.13 3.06 19.25
CA ASP A 329 -7.57 3.16 19.47
C ASP A 329 -8.17 4.35 18.74
N LYS A 330 -7.51 5.51 18.84
CA LYS A 330 -7.90 6.71 18.11
C LYS A 330 -7.85 6.48 16.60
N LEU A 331 -6.78 5.85 16.10
CA LEU A 331 -6.65 5.53 14.69
C LEU A 331 -7.80 4.65 14.19
N ARG A 332 -8.15 3.58 14.91
CA ARG A 332 -9.20 2.64 14.48
C ARG A 332 -10.57 3.32 14.32
N LEU A 333 -10.89 4.31 15.15
CA LEU A 333 -12.11 5.10 15.00
C LEU A 333 -12.10 5.95 13.72
N ILE A 334 -10.96 6.55 13.39
CA ILE A 334 -10.78 7.33 12.15
C ILE A 334 -10.93 6.42 10.92
N LEU A 335 -10.29 5.24 10.93
CA LEU A 335 -10.38 4.28 9.82
C LEU A 335 -11.81 3.76 9.61
N THR A 336 -12.56 3.52 10.69
CA THR A 336 -13.97 3.12 10.61
C THR A 336 -14.84 4.19 9.94
N LYS A 337 -14.60 5.47 10.25
CA LYS A 337 -15.29 6.60 9.59
C LYS A 337 -14.91 6.68 8.11
N LEU A 338 -13.62 6.56 7.79
CA LEU A 338 -13.13 6.58 6.42
C LEU A 338 -13.75 5.47 5.56
N LEU A 339 -13.85 4.25 6.09
CA LEU A 339 -14.48 3.13 5.40
C LEU A 339 -15.92 3.46 5.00
N ASN A 340 -16.69 4.05 5.93
CA ASN A 340 -18.07 4.46 5.65
C ASN A 340 -18.17 5.62 4.65
N VAL A 341 -17.21 6.53 4.59
CA VAL A 341 -17.19 7.61 3.58
C VAL A 341 -17.07 7.00 2.18
N TRP A 342 -16.16 6.05 1.98
CA TRP A 342 -15.93 5.42 0.68
C TRP A 342 -17.12 4.63 0.16
N THR A 343 -17.91 4.05 1.06
CA THR A 343 -19.01 3.14 0.69
C THR A 343 -20.35 3.86 0.59
N ASN A 344 -20.45 5.09 1.12
CA ASN A 344 -21.65 5.92 1.03
C ASN A 344 -21.81 6.62 -0.32
N ASP A 345 -20.74 6.74 -1.10
CA ASP A 345 -20.75 7.37 -2.42
C ASP A 345 -19.65 6.75 -3.31
N PRO A 346 -19.88 5.50 -3.78
CA PRO A 346 -18.86 4.67 -4.41
C PRO A 346 -18.35 5.24 -5.74
N THR A 347 -19.21 5.89 -6.52
CA THR A 347 -18.87 6.52 -7.82
C THR A 347 -18.07 7.82 -7.66
N ASN A 348 -18.05 8.41 -6.44
CA ASN A 348 -17.21 9.56 -6.12
C ASN A 348 -16.04 9.18 -5.20
N TYR A 349 -15.60 7.92 -5.20
CA TYR A 349 -14.49 7.45 -4.34
C TYR A 349 -13.26 8.38 -4.40
N ILE A 350 -12.83 8.76 -5.61
CA ILE A 350 -11.67 9.64 -5.77
C ILE A 350 -11.90 11.04 -5.25
N ALA A 351 -13.09 11.61 -5.43
CA ALA A 351 -13.42 12.91 -4.83
C ALA A 351 -13.51 12.82 -3.28
N ASN A 352 -13.92 11.68 -2.74
CA ASN A 352 -13.96 11.44 -1.30
C ASN A 352 -12.56 11.19 -0.70
N MET A 353 -11.66 10.56 -1.47
CA MET A 353 -10.27 10.35 -1.09
C MET A 353 -9.43 11.63 -1.25
N LEU A 354 -9.64 12.38 -2.33
CA LEU A 354 -8.92 13.61 -2.65
C LEU A 354 -9.68 14.82 -2.11
N GLN A 355 -9.11 15.52 -1.14
CA GLN A 355 -9.72 16.73 -0.56
C GLN A 355 -9.67 17.96 -1.48
N VAL A 356 -9.24 17.78 -2.74
CA VAL A 356 -9.07 18.84 -3.72
C VAL A 356 -9.74 18.41 -5.04
N PRO A 357 -10.52 19.29 -5.69
CA PRO A 357 -11.14 19.00 -6.98
C PRO A 357 -10.16 18.52 -8.05
N LYS A 358 -10.60 17.54 -8.86
CA LYS A 358 -9.81 16.93 -9.96
C LYS A 358 -9.22 17.96 -10.91
N ASP A 359 -10.00 18.95 -11.34
CA ASP A 359 -9.58 19.99 -12.28
C ASP A 359 -8.39 20.81 -11.75
N LYS A 360 -8.38 21.11 -10.45
CA LYS A 360 -7.30 21.84 -9.80
C LYS A 360 -6.03 21.00 -9.68
N LEU A 361 -6.16 19.72 -9.34
CA LEU A 361 -5.03 18.80 -9.29
C LEU A 361 -4.38 18.64 -10.67
N VAL A 362 -5.19 18.38 -11.70
CA VAL A 362 -4.70 18.23 -13.08
C VAL A 362 -4.04 19.52 -13.58
N LYS A 363 -4.62 20.69 -13.29
CA LYS A 363 -4.03 21.99 -13.65
C LYS A 363 -2.66 22.23 -13.00
N ALA A 364 -2.43 21.68 -11.80
CA ALA A 364 -1.14 21.75 -11.11
C ALA A 364 -0.16 20.62 -11.53
N GLY A 365 -0.54 19.78 -12.48
CA GLY A 365 0.24 18.62 -12.89
C GLY A 365 0.33 17.53 -11.81
N ILE A 366 -0.71 17.41 -10.98
CA ILE A 366 -0.85 16.39 -9.95
C ILE A 366 -1.79 15.28 -10.46
N LEU A 367 -1.37 14.04 -10.31
CA LEU A 367 -2.05 12.81 -10.69
C LEU A 367 -2.43 12.73 -12.17
N THR A 368 -1.69 13.40 -13.06
CA THR A 368 -2.04 13.45 -14.49
C THR A 368 -2.08 12.08 -15.13
N GLU A 369 -1.13 11.21 -14.82
CA GLU A 369 -1.09 9.85 -15.36
C GLU A 369 -2.15 8.94 -14.72
N PHE A 370 -2.28 9.00 -13.39
CA PHE A 370 -3.34 8.33 -12.65
C PHE A 370 -4.73 8.62 -13.25
N MET A 371 -5.00 9.89 -13.60
CA MET A 371 -6.31 10.29 -14.13
C MET A 371 -6.60 9.69 -15.51
N LYS A 372 -5.58 9.39 -16.34
CA LYS A 372 -5.81 8.70 -17.62
C LYS A 372 -6.36 7.29 -17.42
N HIS A 373 -5.79 6.54 -16.47
CA HIS A 373 -6.27 5.21 -16.11
C HIS A 373 -7.63 5.27 -15.42
N HIS A 374 -7.82 6.23 -14.51
CA HIS A 374 -9.10 6.46 -13.84
C HIS A 374 -10.24 6.73 -14.84
N ASP A 375 -9.96 7.48 -15.90
CA ASP A 375 -10.99 7.88 -16.87
C ASP A 375 -11.47 6.72 -17.77
N LEU A 376 -10.81 5.55 -17.71
CA LEU A 376 -11.29 4.31 -18.32
C LEU A 376 -12.37 3.60 -17.49
N ILE A 377 -12.45 3.88 -16.18
CA ILE A 377 -13.23 3.07 -15.23
C ILE A 377 -14.74 3.09 -15.51
N PRO A 378 -15.39 4.24 -15.75
CA PRO A 378 -16.85 4.25 -15.91
C PRO A 378 -17.32 3.39 -17.09
N ASP A 379 -16.66 3.50 -18.24
CA ASP A 379 -17.02 2.67 -19.41
C ASP A 379 -16.62 1.20 -19.21
N TYR A 380 -15.50 0.92 -18.53
CA TYR A 380 -15.11 -0.45 -18.17
C TYR A 380 -16.16 -1.14 -17.28
N ALA A 381 -16.61 -0.46 -16.23
CA ALA A 381 -17.61 -0.97 -15.30
C ALA A 381 -18.95 -1.25 -15.99
N ARG A 382 -19.44 -0.27 -16.76
CA ARG A 382 -20.67 -0.39 -17.54
C ARG A 382 -20.60 -1.54 -18.54
N GLU A 383 -19.53 -1.65 -19.33
CA GLU A 383 -19.40 -2.68 -20.36
C GLU A 383 -19.27 -4.10 -19.77
N ILE A 384 -18.60 -4.27 -18.61
CA ILE A 384 -18.58 -5.56 -17.91
C ILE A 384 -19.98 -5.93 -17.41
N ALA A 385 -20.67 -4.99 -16.77
CA ALA A 385 -22.02 -5.22 -16.27
C ALA A 385 -22.98 -5.59 -17.43
N GLU A 386 -22.91 -4.89 -18.56
CA GLU A 386 -23.67 -5.19 -19.77
C GLU A 386 -23.30 -6.58 -20.35
N ALA A 387 -22.00 -6.92 -20.41
CA ALA A 387 -21.55 -8.22 -20.89
C ALA A 387 -22.12 -9.36 -20.05
N LEU A 388 -21.98 -9.29 -18.72
CA LEU A 388 -22.54 -10.28 -17.78
C LEU A 388 -24.06 -10.35 -17.87
N LYS A 389 -24.75 -9.21 -17.85
CA LYS A 389 -26.20 -9.15 -17.97
C LYS A 389 -26.70 -9.83 -19.25
N SER A 390 -25.97 -9.68 -20.36
CA SER A 390 -26.33 -10.26 -21.64
C SER A 390 -26.08 -11.77 -21.75
N THR A 391 -25.43 -12.38 -20.76
CA THR A 391 -25.26 -13.84 -20.65
C THR A 391 -26.52 -14.47 -20.05
N ASP A 392 -27.07 -13.90 -18.97
CA ASP A 392 -28.32 -14.33 -18.34
C ASP A 392 -28.91 -13.17 -17.50
N GLU A 393 -29.94 -12.49 -18.02
CA GLU A 393 -30.51 -11.28 -17.40
C GLU A 393 -31.20 -11.58 -16.05
N ASP A 394 -31.88 -12.72 -15.94
CA ASP A 394 -32.59 -13.11 -14.71
C ASP A 394 -31.59 -13.41 -13.59
N LYS A 395 -30.55 -14.22 -13.89
CA LYS A 395 -29.49 -14.52 -12.91
C LYS A 395 -28.69 -13.28 -12.54
N PHE A 396 -28.42 -12.39 -13.49
CA PHE A 396 -27.76 -11.13 -13.22
C PHE A 396 -28.55 -10.29 -12.21
N GLY A 397 -29.86 -10.11 -12.42
CA GLY A 397 -30.72 -9.36 -11.48
C GLY A 397 -30.74 -9.98 -10.08
N ILE A 398 -30.80 -11.31 -9.99
CA ILE A 398 -30.72 -12.05 -8.71
C ILE A 398 -29.37 -11.80 -8.02
N ALA A 399 -28.27 -11.83 -8.77
CA ALA A 399 -26.93 -11.57 -8.23
C ALA A 399 -26.81 -10.14 -7.68
N GLU A 400 -27.30 -9.12 -8.41
CA GLU A 400 -27.31 -7.74 -7.92
C GLU A 400 -28.12 -7.57 -6.63
N ASP A 401 -29.30 -8.18 -6.54
CA ASP A 401 -30.12 -8.13 -5.34
C ASP A 401 -29.41 -8.80 -4.15
N ARG A 402 -28.73 -9.92 -4.38
CA ARG A 402 -27.93 -10.60 -3.35
C ARG A 402 -26.76 -9.74 -2.89
N LEU A 403 -26.04 -9.10 -3.82
CA LEU A 403 -24.94 -8.18 -3.52
C LEU A 403 -25.42 -7.07 -2.58
N LYS A 404 -26.54 -6.42 -2.94
CA LYS A 404 -27.18 -5.36 -2.14
C LYS A 404 -27.57 -5.86 -0.74
N ILE A 405 -28.21 -7.03 -0.65
CA ILE A 405 -28.64 -7.61 0.62
C ILE A 405 -27.42 -7.95 1.49
N TYR A 406 -26.37 -8.53 0.90
CA TYR A 406 -25.16 -8.91 1.62
C TYR A 406 -24.49 -7.68 2.25
N LEU A 407 -24.23 -6.65 1.44
CA LEU A 407 -23.58 -5.42 1.89
C LEU A 407 -24.39 -4.67 2.95
N LYS A 408 -25.73 -4.69 2.87
CA LYS A 408 -26.62 -4.10 3.90
C LYS A 408 -26.60 -4.86 5.22
N ARG A 409 -26.20 -6.14 5.21
CA ARG A 409 -26.12 -6.99 6.42
C ARG A 409 -24.76 -6.91 7.10
N CYS A 410 -23.74 -6.36 6.45
CA CYS A 410 -22.46 -6.08 7.10
C CYS A 410 -22.66 -5.05 8.22
N SER A 411 -22.21 -5.36 9.44
CA SER A 411 -22.34 -4.44 10.58
C SER A 411 -21.29 -3.33 10.50
N GLY A 412 -21.57 -2.16 11.10
CA GLY A 412 -20.63 -1.03 11.18
C GLY A 412 -20.26 -0.40 9.83
N PHE A 413 -20.98 -0.78 8.79
CA PHE A 413 -20.69 -0.51 7.39
C PHE A 413 -21.97 -0.06 6.69
N THR A 414 -21.95 1.13 6.11
CA THR A 414 -23.07 1.68 5.33
C THR A 414 -22.70 1.65 3.86
N SER A 415 -23.29 0.74 3.08
CA SER A 415 -23.08 0.69 1.64
C SER A 415 -24.25 1.30 0.89
N ARG A 416 -23.92 2.16 -0.08
CA ARG A 416 -24.83 2.63 -1.12
C ARG A 416 -24.56 1.99 -2.49
N ILE A 417 -23.69 0.99 -2.56
CA ILE A 417 -23.51 0.18 -3.77
C ILE A 417 -24.85 -0.49 -4.09
N ASP A 418 -25.44 -0.10 -5.21
CA ASP A 418 -26.78 -0.53 -5.61
C ASP A 418 -26.81 -1.35 -6.90
N SER A 419 -25.65 -1.56 -7.52
CA SER A 419 -25.48 -2.31 -8.76
C SER A 419 -24.14 -3.05 -8.79
N LEU A 420 -23.99 -3.98 -9.72
CA LEU A 420 -22.69 -4.57 -10.02
C LEU A 420 -21.74 -3.51 -10.63
N GLU A 421 -22.27 -2.57 -11.41
CA GLU A 421 -21.49 -1.47 -12.00
C GLU A 421 -20.80 -0.62 -10.92
N ASP A 422 -21.54 -0.18 -9.89
CA ASP A 422 -20.98 0.54 -8.73
C ASP A 422 -19.85 -0.24 -8.05
N TRP A 423 -20.05 -1.56 -7.90
CA TRP A 423 -19.06 -2.44 -7.29
C TRP A 423 -17.79 -2.49 -8.14
N ILE A 424 -17.93 -2.64 -9.46
CA ILE A 424 -16.81 -2.71 -10.40
C ILE A 424 -16.05 -1.39 -10.42
N GLU A 425 -16.76 -0.26 -10.46
CA GLU A 425 -16.13 1.07 -10.42
C GLU A 425 -15.29 1.25 -9.16
N LEU A 426 -15.88 1.00 -7.98
CA LEU A 426 -15.18 1.14 -6.70
C LEU A 426 -13.98 0.19 -6.58
N MET A 427 -14.14 -1.06 -7.01
CA MET A 427 -13.08 -2.03 -6.96
C MET A 427 -11.96 -1.65 -7.92
N THR A 428 -12.27 -1.36 -9.18
CA THR A 428 -11.28 -0.96 -10.18
C THR A 428 -10.49 0.27 -9.75
N VAL A 429 -11.15 1.30 -9.20
CA VAL A 429 -10.47 2.52 -8.78
C VAL A 429 -9.55 2.30 -7.58
N THR A 430 -10.01 1.53 -6.59
CA THR A 430 -9.18 1.17 -5.43
C THR A 430 -8.03 0.24 -5.84
N GLY A 431 -8.23 -0.63 -6.83
CA GLY A 431 -7.18 -1.46 -7.42
C GLY A 431 -6.07 -0.63 -8.08
N ILE A 432 -6.42 0.41 -8.86
CA ILE A 432 -5.42 1.29 -9.48
C ILE A 432 -4.64 2.05 -8.42
N VAL A 433 -5.34 2.60 -7.41
CA VAL A 433 -4.71 3.26 -6.26
C VAL A 433 -3.76 2.30 -5.54
N HIS A 434 -4.17 1.06 -5.30
CA HIS A 434 -3.33 0.02 -4.69
C HIS A 434 -2.06 -0.28 -5.47
N GLY A 435 -2.10 -0.14 -6.80
CA GLY A 435 -0.92 -0.30 -7.63
C GLY A 435 0.17 0.75 -7.43
N CYS A 436 -0.14 1.86 -6.75
CA CYS A 436 0.82 2.90 -6.40
C CYS A 436 1.43 2.71 -5.00
N THR A 437 1.31 1.54 -4.38
CA THR A 437 1.83 1.32 -3.02
C THR A 437 3.35 1.19 -2.94
N LEU A 438 3.97 0.78 -4.05
CA LEU A 438 5.38 0.43 -4.07
C LEU A 438 6.31 1.63 -3.86
N SER A 439 6.07 2.72 -4.60
CA SER A 439 6.94 3.91 -4.51
C SER A 439 7.03 4.42 -3.07
N TYR A 440 5.91 4.50 -2.35
CA TYR A 440 5.98 4.94 -0.95
C TYR A 440 6.52 3.87 -0.01
N SER A 441 6.28 2.58 -0.26
CA SER A 441 6.83 1.52 0.60
C SER A 441 8.36 1.54 0.56
N ARG A 442 8.95 1.85 -0.61
CA ARG A 442 10.39 2.04 -0.80
C ARG A 442 10.97 3.23 -0.03
N LEU A 443 10.17 4.22 0.39
CA LEU A 443 10.65 5.33 1.24
C LEU A 443 11.22 4.82 2.56
N PHE A 444 10.60 3.79 3.15
CA PHE A 444 11.03 3.24 4.43
C PHE A 444 12.29 2.39 4.33
N ALA A 445 12.82 2.20 3.11
CA ALA A 445 14.17 1.70 2.90
C ALA A 445 15.24 2.77 3.24
N ASP A 446 14.87 4.05 3.25
CA ASP A 446 15.76 5.18 3.54
C ASP A 446 15.89 5.42 5.05
N ALA A 447 17.13 5.37 5.56
CA ALA A 447 17.44 5.62 6.96
C ALA A 447 17.04 7.03 7.41
N ASP A 448 17.17 8.04 6.55
CA ASP A 448 16.85 9.43 6.88
C ASP A 448 15.34 9.63 7.13
N ILE A 449 14.50 8.79 6.50
CA ILE A 449 13.06 8.76 6.71
C ILE A 449 12.73 7.90 7.93
N LEU A 450 13.25 6.68 8.00
CA LEU A 450 12.90 5.73 9.06
C LEU A 450 13.23 6.24 10.47
N ARG A 451 14.33 7.01 10.63
CA ARG A 451 14.74 7.56 11.93
C ARG A 451 13.69 8.46 12.58
N TRP A 452 12.76 9.03 11.81
CA TRP A 452 11.68 9.86 12.33
C TRP A 452 10.68 9.10 13.19
N ARG A 453 10.69 7.76 13.17
CA ARG A 453 9.93 6.96 14.15
C ARG A 453 10.26 7.36 15.59
N ASP A 454 11.54 7.64 15.86
CA ASP A 454 11.98 8.18 17.14
C ASP A 454 13.32 8.91 16.93
N ILE A 455 13.22 10.18 16.55
CA ILE A 455 14.38 11.00 16.18
C ILE A 455 15.27 11.36 17.37
N GLN A 456 14.77 11.21 18.61
CA GLN A 456 15.48 11.57 19.83
C GLN A 456 16.48 10.47 20.27
N ILE A 457 16.29 9.25 19.78
CA ILE A 457 17.21 8.12 20.04
C ILE A 457 18.23 7.99 18.91
N GLU A 458 19.51 8.12 19.24
CA GLU A 458 20.61 8.11 18.26
C GLU A 458 20.88 6.74 17.63
N THR A 459 20.44 5.63 18.24
CA THR A 459 20.68 4.27 17.77
C THR A 459 19.38 3.53 17.43
N TRP A 460 19.44 2.61 16.46
CA TRP A 460 18.28 1.79 16.10
C TRP A 460 17.85 0.89 17.24
N GLN A 461 16.57 0.98 17.60
CA GLN A 461 15.94 0.14 18.61
C GLN A 461 15.16 -1.00 17.96
N ALA A 462 14.82 -2.03 18.73
CA ALA A 462 14.07 -3.18 18.23
C ALA A 462 12.75 -2.80 17.52
N PRO A 463 12.00 -1.78 17.98
CA PRO A 463 10.86 -1.28 17.24
C PRO A 463 11.16 -0.65 15.87
N ASP A 464 12.29 0.04 15.71
CA ASP A 464 12.69 0.59 14.40
C ASP A 464 12.98 -0.53 13.40
N VAL A 465 13.74 -1.54 13.87
CA VAL A 465 14.07 -2.75 13.11
C VAL A 465 12.81 -3.50 12.69
N ASN A 466 11.84 -3.61 13.60
CA ASN A 466 10.55 -4.26 13.35
C ASN A 466 9.70 -3.50 12.31
N LEU A 467 9.62 -2.16 12.43
CA LEU A 467 8.95 -1.31 11.44
C LEU A 467 9.60 -1.50 10.06
N HIS A 468 10.92 -1.40 9.97
CA HIS A 468 11.65 -1.56 8.71
C HIS A 468 11.41 -2.93 8.08
N LEU A 469 11.56 -4.01 8.86
CA LEU A 469 11.32 -5.38 8.39
C LEU A 469 9.92 -5.55 7.82
N LYS A 470 8.89 -5.02 8.50
CA LYS A 470 7.51 -5.17 8.07
C LYS A 470 7.20 -4.36 6.82
N VAL A 471 7.65 -3.11 6.75
CA VAL A 471 7.44 -2.30 5.56
C VAL A 471 8.18 -2.91 4.36
N LEU A 472 9.42 -3.36 4.54
CA LEU A 472 10.12 -4.09 3.46
C LEU A 472 9.38 -5.37 3.05
N GLY A 473 8.76 -6.08 4.00
CA GLY A 473 7.90 -7.24 3.71
C GLY A 473 6.67 -6.91 2.86
N THR A 474 6.20 -5.66 2.85
CA THR A 474 5.12 -5.19 1.96
C THR A 474 5.59 -4.88 0.53
N ILE A 475 6.91 -4.89 0.27
CA ILE A 475 7.49 -4.70 -1.07
C ILE A 475 7.56 -6.04 -1.84
N CYS A 476 7.00 -7.12 -1.29
CA CYS A 476 7.07 -8.47 -1.85
C CYS A 476 5.69 -9.00 -2.28
N GLY A 477 5.59 -9.45 -3.53
CA GLY A 477 4.46 -10.18 -4.08
C GLY A 477 4.20 -9.81 -5.53
N MET A 478 4.70 -10.62 -6.47
CA MET A 478 4.27 -10.59 -7.86
C MET A 478 3.56 -11.91 -8.16
N ASP A 479 2.34 -11.80 -8.65
CA ASP A 479 1.75 -12.83 -9.50
C ASP A 479 1.80 -12.27 -10.92
N GLU A 480 2.51 -12.96 -11.82
CA GLU A 480 2.57 -12.54 -13.22
C GLU A 480 1.15 -12.47 -13.79
N HIS A 481 0.90 -11.47 -14.63
CA HIS A 481 -0.39 -11.25 -15.31
C HIS A 481 -1.59 -10.84 -14.44
N ARG A 482 -1.40 -10.52 -13.15
CA ARG A 482 -2.45 -9.97 -12.27
C ARG A 482 -2.37 -8.46 -12.16
N HIS A 483 -3.14 -7.74 -12.98
CA HIS A 483 -3.26 -6.29 -12.90
C HIS A 483 -4.69 -5.82 -13.16
N VAL A 484 -5.00 -4.58 -12.77
CA VAL A 484 -6.34 -4.02 -12.96
C VAL A 484 -6.63 -3.92 -14.46
N MET A 485 -7.84 -4.34 -14.86
CA MET A 485 -8.26 -4.50 -16.25
C MET A 485 -7.50 -5.60 -17.01
N SER A 486 -6.88 -6.57 -16.31
CA SER A 486 -6.26 -7.73 -16.96
C SER A 486 -7.31 -8.67 -17.55
N SER A 487 -7.00 -9.22 -18.73
CA SER A 487 -7.73 -10.27 -19.43
C SER A 487 -7.05 -11.63 -19.36
N SER A 488 -5.92 -11.73 -18.63
CA SER A 488 -5.06 -12.90 -18.63
C SER A 488 -5.76 -14.18 -18.16
N THR A 489 -5.68 -15.19 -19.02
CA THR A 489 -6.13 -16.56 -18.74
C THR A 489 -5.11 -17.37 -17.95
N ASP A 490 -3.86 -16.89 -17.81
CA ASP A 490 -2.81 -17.60 -17.06
C ASP A 490 -3.13 -17.71 -15.57
N VAL A 491 -4.01 -16.82 -15.12
CA VAL A 491 -4.43 -16.66 -13.74
C VAL A 491 -5.65 -17.53 -13.41
N VAL A 492 -6.62 -17.61 -14.33
CA VAL A 492 -7.88 -18.34 -14.17
C VAL A 492 -7.90 -19.71 -14.85
N GLY A 493 -6.90 -20.03 -15.67
CA GLY A 493 -6.74 -21.32 -16.35
C GLY A 493 -7.69 -21.58 -17.52
N GLN A 494 -8.67 -20.70 -17.75
CA GLN A 494 -9.60 -20.75 -18.88
C GLN A 494 -10.03 -19.35 -19.30
N LYS A 495 -10.59 -19.23 -20.51
CA LYS A 495 -11.25 -17.98 -20.93
C LYS A 495 -12.58 -17.83 -20.20
N TYR A 496 -12.94 -16.59 -19.91
CA TYR A 496 -14.29 -16.25 -19.46
C TYR A 496 -15.32 -16.40 -20.59
N ASP A 497 -16.59 -16.12 -20.29
CA ASP A 497 -17.61 -15.90 -21.32
C ASP A 497 -17.07 -14.97 -22.41
N ALA A 498 -17.36 -15.28 -23.68
CA ALA A 498 -16.75 -14.61 -24.82
C ALA A 498 -16.98 -13.09 -24.82
N LYS A 499 -18.14 -12.63 -24.35
CA LYS A 499 -18.45 -11.19 -24.28
C LYS A 499 -17.66 -10.52 -23.15
N LEU A 500 -17.59 -11.17 -21.99
CA LEU A 500 -16.81 -10.67 -20.86
C LEU A 500 -15.31 -10.61 -21.24
N GLN A 501 -14.78 -11.66 -21.86
CA GLN A 501 -13.39 -11.69 -22.31
C GLN A 501 -13.09 -10.56 -23.30
N GLN A 502 -13.99 -10.27 -24.24
CA GLN A 502 -13.81 -9.18 -25.21
C GLN A 502 -13.67 -7.81 -24.53
N VAL A 503 -14.51 -7.54 -23.51
CA VAL A 503 -14.41 -6.30 -22.74
C VAL A 503 -13.08 -6.25 -22.00
N LEU A 504 -12.69 -7.32 -21.32
CA LEU A 504 -11.40 -7.39 -20.61
C LEU A 504 -10.22 -7.15 -21.56
N ASP A 505 -10.18 -7.81 -22.71
CA ASP A 505 -9.12 -7.63 -23.73
C ASP A 505 -9.02 -6.15 -24.18
N THR A 506 -10.18 -5.51 -24.40
CA THR A 506 -10.25 -4.12 -24.86
C THR A 506 -9.66 -3.15 -23.83
N TYR A 507 -9.95 -3.34 -22.55
CA TYR A 507 -9.48 -2.43 -21.50
C TYR A 507 -8.05 -2.77 -21.05
N GLU A 508 -7.62 -4.02 -21.14
CA GLU A 508 -6.20 -4.39 -20.96
C GLU A 508 -5.33 -3.68 -22.01
N GLU A 509 -5.74 -3.68 -23.28
CA GLU A 509 -5.02 -3.00 -24.36
C GLU A 509 -4.90 -1.49 -24.09
N LYS A 510 -6.03 -0.82 -23.79
CA LYS A 510 -6.04 0.62 -23.45
C LYS A 510 -5.13 0.95 -22.26
N ALA A 511 -5.22 0.16 -21.19
CA ALA A 511 -4.41 0.37 -19.99
C ALA A 511 -2.93 0.14 -20.27
N THR A 512 -2.59 -0.90 -21.05
CA THR A 512 -1.22 -1.23 -21.45
C THR A 512 -0.62 -0.12 -22.32
N ASP A 513 -1.38 0.42 -23.27
CA ASP A 513 -0.94 1.53 -24.12
C ASP A 513 -0.59 2.78 -23.30
N TYR A 514 -1.39 3.12 -22.28
CA TYR A 514 -1.05 4.22 -21.37
C TYR A 514 0.23 3.92 -20.58
N LYS A 515 0.36 2.72 -20.00
CA LYS A 515 1.55 2.31 -19.26
C LYS A 515 2.82 2.39 -20.12
N GLU A 516 2.77 1.86 -21.34
CA GLU A 516 3.88 1.85 -22.29
C GLU A 516 4.24 3.26 -22.79
N SER A 517 3.23 4.07 -23.11
CA SER A 517 3.43 5.46 -23.54
C SER A 517 4.12 6.28 -22.46
N TYR A 518 3.65 6.18 -21.22
CA TYR A 518 4.20 6.89 -20.09
C TYR A 518 5.61 6.41 -19.73
N LYS A 519 5.87 5.09 -19.74
CA LYS A 519 7.23 4.53 -19.61
C LYS A 519 8.20 5.17 -20.61
N ASN A 520 7.81 5.18 -21.88
CA ASN A 520 8.62 5.77 -22.96
C ASN A 520 8.81 7.28 -22.80
N GLU A 521 7.83 7.99 -22.24
CA GLU A 521 7.94 9.42 -21.94
C GLU A 521 8.96 9.71 -20.83
N ILE A 522 8.83 9.06 -19.67
CA ILE A 522 9.70 9.33 -18.52
C ILE A 522 11.15 8.94 -18.79
N MET A 523 11.39 7.90 -19.60
CA MET A 523 12.73 7.45 -19.97
C MET A 523 13.49 8.43 -20.87
N LYS A 524 12.83 9.41 -21.49
CA LYS A 524 13.50 10.45 -22.31
C LYS A 524 14.37 11.37 -21.48
N ASN A 525 14.02 11.60 -20.21
CA ASN A 525 14.82 12.40 -19.29
C ASN A 525 15.67 11.48 -18.41
N THR A 526 16.82 11.03 -18.94
CA THR A 526 17.67 10.04 -18.29
C THR A 526 18.12 10.45 -16.89
N TYR A 527 18.38 11.73 -16.65
CA TYR A 527 18.76 12.22 -15.33
C TYR A 527 17.60 12.09 -14.32
N GLU A 528 16.40 12.58 -14.65
CA GLU A 528 15.26 12.45 -13.75
C GLU A 528 14.86 10.99 -13.56
N PHE A 529 14.86 10.21 -14.64
CA PHE A 529 14.53 8.80 -14.59
C PHE A 529 15.49 8.01 -13.68
N SER A 530 16.81 8.21 -13.81
CA SER A 530 17.77 7.51 -12.94
C SER A 530 17.64 7.88 -11.47
N ASN A 531 17.17 9.09 -11.13
CA ASN A 531 17.09 9.55 -9.74
C ASN A 531 15.71 9.36 -9.09
N TYR A 532 14.64 9.42 -9.87
CA TYR A 532 13.24 9.45 -9.39
C TYR A 532 12.36 8.40 -10.08
N GLY A 533 12.90 7.59 -10.99
CA GLY A 533 12.16 6.53 -11.68
C GLY A 533 11.43 5.59 -10.73
N TRP A 534 11.99 5.31 -9.55
CA TRP A 534 11.37 4.47 -8.52
C TRP A 534 10.09 5.05 -7.90
N ILE A 535 9.83 6.36 -8.09
CA ILE A 535 8.56 7.02 -7.80
C ILE A 535 7.71 7.10 -9.07
N LEU A 536 8.32 7.49 -10.18
CA LEU A 536 7.63 7.75 -11.42
C LEU A 536 7.07 6.48 -12.05
N SER A 537 7.64 5.30 -11.80
CA SER A 537 7.25 4.03 -12.42
C SER A 537 5.93 3.45 -11.90
N ASP A 538 5.24 4.09 -10.96
CA ASP A 538 3.92 3.68 -10.45
C ASP A 538 2.85 3.52 -11.55
N PHE A 539 3.07 4.05 -12.76
CA PHE A 539 2.21 3.84 -13.93
C PHE A 539 2.94 3.19 -15.12
N CYS A 540 4.14 2.66 -14.92
CA CYS A 540 4.81 1.82 -15.91
C CYS A 540 4.24 0.38 -15.94
N PRO A 541 4.57 -0.39 -16.99
CA PRO A 541 4.30 -1.82 -17.06
C PRO A 541 4.79 -2.58 -15.83
N ASP A 542 4.10 -3.67 -15.52
CA ASP A 542 4.40 -4.49 -14.36
C ASP A 542 5.76 -5.20 -14.52
N GLY A 543 6.52 -5.30 -13.44
CA GLY A 543 7.88 -5.84 -13.45
C GLY A 543 8.97 -4.89 -13.96
N PHE A 544 8.63 -3.66 -14.38
CA PHE A 544 9.58 -2.74 -14.99
C PHE A 544 10.82 -2.45 -14.12
N ASP A 545 10.67 -1.89 -12.91
CA ASP A 545 11.81 -1.58 -12.04
C ASP A 545 11.81 -2.38 -10.74
N GLY A 546 11.42 -3.66 -10.83
CA GLY A 546 10.99 -4.41 -9.64
C GLY A 546 9.64 -3.92 -9.15
N LYS A 547 8.86 -3.28 -10.04
CA LYS A 547 7.49 -2.92 -9.76
C LYS A 547 6.64 -4.17 -9.67
N GLN A 548 6.26 -4.48 -8.45
CA GLN A 548 5.28 -5.50 -8.16
C GLN A 548 3.98 -4.77 -7.90
N LEU A 549 2.92 -5.16 -8.59
CA LEU A 549 1.62 -5.00 -7.99
C LEU A 549 1.64 -5.88 -6.76
N THR A 550 1.93 -5.27 -5.60
CA THR A 550 1.70 -5.87 -4.31
C THR A 550 0.21 -6.13 -4.26
N VAL A 551 -0.23 -7.26 -4.80
CA VAL A 551 -1.50 -7.88 -4.48
C VAL A 551 -2.73 -7.13 -5.05
N SER A 552 -2.81 -7.01 -6.37
CA SER A 552 -4.08 -7.00 -7.13
C SER A 552 -4.74 -8.40 -7.13
N THR A 553 -4.55 -9.20 -6.07
CA THR A 553 -5.14 -10.55 -5.95
C THR A 553 -6.62 -10.52 -5.55
N TYR A 554 -7.23 -9.33 -5.53
CA TYR A 554 -8.61 -9.08 -5.11
C TYR A 554 -9.52 -8.62 -6.23
N ILE A 555 -8.95 -8.22 -7.39
CA ILE A 555 -9.66 -7.68 -8.57
C ILE A 555 -8.79 -7.86 -9.81
#